data_AF-A0AAD9M7V4-F1
#
_entry.id   AF-A0AAD9M7V4-F1
#
_cell.length_a   1.000
_cell.length_b   1.000
_cell.length_c   1.000
_cell.angle_alpha   90.00
_cell.angle_beta   90.00
_cell.angle_gamma   90.00
#
_symmetry.space_group_name_H-M   'P 1'
#
loop_
_entity.id
_entity.type
_entity.pdbx_description
1 polymer ?
#
loop_
_entity_poly.entity_id
_entity_poly.type
_entity_poly.pdbx_seq_one_letter_code
_entity_poly.pdbx_strand_id
1 'polypeptide(L)'
;MQSVYNDIRNWVRAHAQDYILEYFRLLTDRRKAAHSAHLERISAHAFHYYHAPPHPNEISAAQAQLKRGIDEDWQASVQRYPEVLEYFYSLVDLTLPSDDDAKVKDPPLSALNGGARKAGRRGAGGSPTILSGPSLGRRTPPPLEPPPPTAPPPAASFYGPPFG
;
A
#
# COMPACT_ATOMS: atom_id res chain seq x y z
N MET A 1 18.12 6.31 7.16
CA MET A 1 16.92 6.36 8.04
C MET A 1 15.63 6.72 7.31
N GLN A 2 15.62 7.73 6.42
CA GLN A 2 14.39 8.16 5.73
C GLN A 2 13.66 7.04 4.95
N SER A 3 14.39 6.08 4.36
CA SER A 3 13.80 4.94 3.62
C SER A 3 12.88 4.10 4.52
N VAL A 4 13.37 3.67 5.68
CA VAL A 4 12.63 2.78 6.59
C VAL A 4 11.35 3.46 7.10
N TYR A 5 11.39 4.76 7.43
CA TYR A 5 10.20 5.50 7.83
C TYR A 5 9.17 5.63 6.70
N ASN A 6 9.62 5.75 5.45
CA ASN A 6 8.73 5.76 4.30
C ASN A 6 8.10 4.37 4.08
N ASP A 7 8.88 3.30 4.24
CA ASP A 7 8.40 1.92 4.11
C ASP A 7 7.33 1.61 5.17
N ILE A 8 7.59 1.96 6.43
CA ILE A 8 6.63 1.84 7.54
C ILE A 8 5.35 2.62 7.23
N ARG A 9 5.47 3.89 6.82
CA ARG A 9 4.31 4.73 6.50
C ARG A 9 3.48 4.15 5.36
N ASN A 10 4.13 3.67 4.30
CA ASN A 10 3.44 3.07 3.16
C ASN A 10 2.71 1.79 3.57
N TRP A 11 3.36 0.93 4.35
CA TRP A 11 2.76 -0.29 4.88
C TRP A 11 1.53 0.02 5.73
N VAL A 12 1.65 0.90 6.73
CA VAL A 12 0.52 1.26 7.61
C VAL A 12 -0.64 1.85 6.82
N ARG A 13 -0.38 2.77 5.89
CA ARG A 13 -1.43 3.41 5.08
C ARG A 13 -2.17 2.42 4.20
N ALA A 14 -1.45 1.51 3.54
CA ALA A 14 -2.07 0.49 2.69
C ALA A 14 -3.03 -0.39 3.51
N HIS A 15 -2.57 -0.91 4.66
CA HIS A 15 -3.37 -1.80 5.50
C HIS A 15 -4.57 -1.08 6.14
N ALA A 16 -4.39 0.17 6.57
CA ALA A 16 -5.49 0.98 7.09
C ALA A 16 -6.56 1.25 6.02
N GLN A 17 -6.13 1.59 4.81
CA GLN A 17 -7.04 1.81 3.68
C GLN A 17 -7.81 0.53 3.33
N ASP A 18 -7.12 -0.61 3.23
CA ASP A 18 -7.75 -1.88 2.90
C ASP A 18 -8.80 -2.28 3.95
N TYR A 19 -8.46 -2.14 5.23
CA TYR A 19 -9.38 -2.41 6.33
C TYR A 19 -10.65 -1.55 6.27
N ILE A 20 -10.50 -0.25 6.01
CA ILE A 20 -11.62 0.69 5.97
C ILE A 20 -12.53 0.41 4.77
N LEU A 21 -11.94 0.06 3.62
CA LEU A 21 -12.70 -0.33 2.44
C LEU A 21 -13.44 -1.66 2.64
N GLU A 22 -12.82 -2.63 3.31
CA GLU A 22 -13.46 -3.90 3.65
C GLU A 22 -14.62 -3.70 4.62
N TYR A 23 -14.41 -2.92 5.68
CA TYR A 23 -15.44 -2.60 6.65
C TYR A 23 -16.63 -1.88 5.99
N PHE A 24 -16.37 -0.89 5.13
CA PHE A 24 -17.41 -0.22 4.37
C PHE A 24 -18.19 -1.17 3.45
N ARG A 25 -17.53 -2.12 2.80
CA ARG A 25 -18.19 -3.15 1.97
C ARG A 25 -19.16 -3.98 2.82
N LEU A 26 -18.74 -4.43 4.00
CA LEU A 26 -19.60 -5.18 4.91
C LEU A 26 -20.86 -4.40 5.30
N LEU A 27 -20.71 -3.12 5.64
CA LEU A 27 -21.86 -2.25 5.98
C LEU A 27 -22.81 -2.09 4.79
N THR A 28 -22.24 -1.81 3.61
CA THR A 28 -22.99 -1.64 2.37
C THR A 28 -23.76 -2.89 1.99
N ASP A 29 -23.15 -4.07 2.12
CA ASP A 29 -23.80 -5.35 1.81
C ASP A 29 -24.96 -5.64 2.77
N ARG A 30 -24.77 -5.38 4.08
CA ARG A 30 -25.86 -5.47 5.06
C ARG A 30 -27.01 -4.52 4.70
N ARG A 31 -26.70 -3.29 4.29
CA ARG A 31 -27.71 -2.28 3.94
C ARG A 31 -28.45 -2.64 2.65
N LYS A 32 -27.77 -3.17 1.64
CA LYS A 32 -28.40 -3.70 0.42
C LYS A 32 -29.36 -4.85 0.71
N ALA A 33 -28.99 -5.76 1.60
CA ALA A 33 -29.87 -6.84 2.04
C ALA A 33 -31.10 -6.33 2.82
N ALA A 34 -30.93 -5.33 3.68
CA ALA A 34 -32.05 -4.68 4.36
C ALA A 34 -32.97 -3.96 3.36
N HIS A 35 -32.41 -3.33 2.34
CA HIS A 35 -33.15 -2.66 1.26
C HIS A 35 -33.96 -3.64 0.41
N SER A 36 -33.39 -4.78 0.02
CA SER A 36 -34.12 -5.80 -0.73
C SER A 36 -35.33 -6.31 0.07
N ALA A 37 -35.13 -6.63 1.36
CA ALA A 37 -36.22 -7.03 2.25
C ALA A 37 -37.27 -5.93 2.42
N HIS A 38 -36.86 -4.65 2.41
CA HIS A 38 -37.80 -3.54 2.47
C HIS A 38 -38.66 -3.43 1.20
N LEU A 39 -38.06 -3.58 0.02
CA LEU A 39 -38.79 -3.58 -1.26
C LEU A 39 -39.76 -4.76 -1.36
N GLU A 40 -39.38 -5.94 -0.89
CA GLU A 40 -40.27 -7.10 -0.80
C GLU A 40 -41.48 -6.80 0.09
N ARG A 41 -41.25 -6.19 1.26
CA ARG A 41 -42.33 -5.78 2.17
C ARG A 41 -43.29 -4.78 1.52
N ILE A 42 -42.77 -3.75 0.86
CA ILE A 42 -43.59 -2.75 0.15
C ILE A 42 -44.43 -3.44 -0.94
N SER A 43 -43.80 -4.32 -1.72
CA SER A 43 -44.48 -5.05 -2.79
C SER A 43 -45.58 -5.97 -2.27
N ALA A 44 -45.31 -6.72 -1.20
CA ALA A 44 -46.29 -7.61 -0.57
C ALA A 44 -47.47 -6.81 0.02
N HIS A 45 -47.19 -5.67 0.65
CA HIS A 45 -48.22 -4.79 1.19
C HIS A 45 -49.12 -4.22 0.07
N ALA A 46 -48.52 -3.70 -1.00
CA ALA A 46 -49.27 -3.18 -2.14
C ALA A 46 -50.17 -4.24 -2.78
N PHE A 47 -49.63 -5.45 -2.96
CA PHE A 47 -50.38 -6.57 -3.53
C PHE A 47 -51.52 -7.06 -2.62
N HIS A 48 -51.30 -7.11 -1.31
CA HIS A 48 -52.30 -7.61 -0.35
C HIS A 48 -53.50 -6.67 -0.22
N TYR A 49 -53.28 -5.35 -0.18
CA TYR A 49 -54.36 -4.38 0.05
C TYR A 49 -54.98 -3.82 -1.22
N TYR A 50 -54.17 -3.61 -2.26
CA TYR A 50 -54.59 -2.92 -3.48
C TYR A 50 -54.60 -3.82 -4.70
N HIS A 51 -54.13 -5.07 -4.59
CA HIS A 51 -53.94 -6.01 -5.71
C HIS A 51 -53.21 -5.38 -6.90
N ALA A 52 -52.31 -4.45 -6.60
CA ALA A 52 -51.63 -3.60 -7.56
C ALA A 52 -50.12 -3.59 -7.26
N PRO A 53 -49.28 -3.25 -8.25
CA PRO A 53 -47.87 -3.01 -8.00
C PRO A 53 -47.66 -1.83 -7.03
N PRO A 54 -46.53 -1.80 -6.30
CA PRO A 54 -46.21 -0.72 -5.37
C PRO A 54 -46.10 0.63 -6.07
N HIS A 55 -46.47 1.70 -5.35
CA HIS A 55 -46.52 3.03 -5.93
C HIS A 55 -45.10 3.52 -6.28
N PRO A 56 -44.87 4.12 -7.47
CA PRO A 56 -43.54 4.55 -7.89
C PRO A 56 -42.82 5.48 -6.90
N ASN A 57 -43.57 6.33 -6.19
CA ASN A 57 -43.01 7.21 -5.16
C ASN A 57 -42.45 6.46 -3.94
N GLU A 58 -43.02 5.30 -3.58
CA GLU A 58 -42.53 4.49 -2.46
C GLU A 58 -41.19 3.84 -2.83
N ILE A 59 -41.08 3.35 -4.07
CA ILE A 59 -39.83 2.80 -4.59
C ILE A 59 -38.77 3.89 -4.66
N SER A 60 -39.09 5.06 -5.19
CA SER A 60 -38.12 6.16 -5.31
C SER A 60 -37.66 6.66 -3.93
N ALA A 61 -38.56 6.72 -2.94
CA ALA A 61 -38.23 7.05 -1.56
C ALA A 61 -37.30 5.99 -0.94
N ALA A 62 -37.57 4.70 -1.13
CA ALA A 62 -36.71 3.62 -0.63
C ALA A 62 -35.31 3.69 -1.26
N GLN A 63 -35.20 3.97 -2.56
CA GLN A 63 -33.90 4.15 -3.23
C GLN A 63 -33.13 5.36 -2.69
N ALA A 64 -33.82 6.48 -2.43
CA ALA A 64 -33.20 7.66 -1.83
C ALA A 64 -32.71 7.37 -0.40
N GLN A 65 -33.45 6.57 0.38
CA GLN A 65 -33.03 6.13 1.71
C GLN A 65 -31.79 5.22 1.64
N LEU A 66 -31.73 4.28 0.70
CA LEU A 66 -30.55 3.44 0.50
C LEU A 66 -29.32 4.30 0.20
N LYS A 67 -29.43 5.25 -0.72
CA LYS A 67 -28.31 6.13 -1.09
C LYS A 67 -27.78 6.91 0.11
N ARG A 68 -28.66 7.63 0.82
CA ARG A 68 -28.29 8.37 2.04
C ARG A 68 -27.61 7.46 3.06
N GLY A 69 -28.13 6.26 3.18
CA GLY A 69 -27.56 5.28 4.09
C GLY A 69 -26.16 4.82 3.72
N ILE A 70 -25.88 4.62 2.44
CA ILE A 70 -24.53 4.30 1.95
C ILE A 70 -23.58 5.48 2.20
N ASP A 71 -24.05 6.71 2.00
CA ASP A 71 -23.26 7.91 2.28
C ASP A 71 -22.92 8.02 3.78
N GLU A 72 -23.87 7.69 4.67
CA GLU A 72 -23.65 7.61 6.12
C GLU A 72 -22.66 6.51 6.51
N ASP A 73 -22.78 5.31 5.92
CA ASP A 73 -21.84 4.20 6.16
C ASP A 73 -20.42 4.57 5.72
N TRP A 74 -20.30 5.25 4.58
CA TRP A 74 -19.02 5.78 4.11
C TRP A 74 -18.44 6.78 5.11
N GLN A 75 -19.23 7.76 5.54
CA GLN A 75 -18.80 8.77 6.51
C GLN A 75 -18.34 8.11 7.82
N ALA A 76 -19.12 7.16 8.35
CA ALA A 76 -18.80 6.43 9.57
C ALA A 76 -17.50 5.61 9.42
N SER A 77 -17.26 5.04 8.24
CA SER A 77 -16.05 4.26 7.95
C SER A 77 -14.82 5.17 7.91
N VAL A 78 -14.90 6.32 7.22
CA VAL A 78 -13.80 7.29 7.15
C VAL A 78 -13.49 7.92 8.50
N GLN A 79 -14.51 8.17 9.33
CA GLN A 79 -14.31 8.72 10.68
C GLN A 79 -13.47 7.81 11.59
N ARG A 80 -13.45 6.49 11.34
CA ARG A 80 -12.63 5.50 12.06
C ARG A 80 -11.17 5.46 11.61
N TYR A 81 -10.83 6.17 10.53
CA TYR A 81 -9.51 6.09 9.91
C TYR A 81 -8.36 6.46 10.88
N PRO A 82 -8.47 7.49 11.74
CA PRO A 82 -7.42 7.83 12.70
C PRO A 82 -7.11 6.70 13.70
N GLU A 83 -8.14 6.07 14.26
CA GLU A 83 -7.98 4.98 15.22
C GLU A 83 -7.38 3.72 14.56
N VAL A 84 -7.77 3.45 13.31
CA VAL A 84 -7.20 2.35 12.53
C VAL A 84 -5.71 2.59 12.24
N LEU A 85 -5.33 3.83 11.90
CA LEU A 85 -3.93 4.19 11.75
C LEU A 85 -3.15 3.99 13.06
N GLU A 86 -3.69 4.45 14.19
CA GLU A 86 -3.07 4.27 15.50
C GLU A 86 -2.82 2.78 15.81
N TYR A 87 -3.82 1.94 15.57
CA TYR A 87 -3.69 0.49 15.71
C TYR A 87 -2.55 -0.07 14.86
N PHE A 88 -2.51 0.21 13.55
CA PHE A 88 -1.46 -0.33 12.68
C PHE A 88 -0.07 0.25 13.00
N TYR A 89 0.04 1.50 13.44
CA TYR A 89 1.30 2.05 13.93
C TYR A 89 1.77 1.34 15.20
N SER A 90 0.86 0.92 16.09
CA SER A 90 1.23 0.18 17.30
C SER A 90 1.78 -1.23 17.04
N LEU A 91 1.49 -1.81 15.87
CA LEU A 91 2.02 -3.11 15.44
C LEU A 91 3.47 -3.05 14.94
N VAL A 92 3.96 -1.86 14.59
CA VAL A 92 5.31 -1.70 14.03
C VAL A 92 6.32 -1.63 15.17
N ASP A 93 7.16 -2.66 15.27
CA ASP A 93 8.31 -2.68 16.18
C ASP A 93 9.62 -2.45 15.41
N LEU A 94 10.47 -1.56 15.93
CA LEU A 94 11.79 -1.26 15.37
C LEU A 94 12.84 -1.47 16.46
N THR A 95 13.47 -2.64 16.45
CA THR A 95 14.56 -2.97 17.37
C THR A 95 15.89 -2.48 16.80
N LEU A 96 16.55 -1.57 17.52
CA LEU A 96 17.92 -1.16 17.24
C LEU A 96 18.89 -1.95 18.14
N PRO A 97 20.07 -2.36 17.64
CA PRO A 97 21.11 -2.93 18.48
C PRO A 97 21.52 -1.96 19.60
N SER A 98 21.90 -2.49 20.76
CA SER A 98 22.44 -1.68 21.85
C SER A 98 23.77 -1.04 21.44
N ASP A 99 24.05 0.16 21.94
CA ASP A 99 25.31 0.89 21.70
C ASP A 99 26.56 0.09 22.14
N ASP A 100 26.37 -0.89 23.02
CA ASP A 100 27.44 -1.78 23.50
C ASP A 100 27.69 -3.02 22.63
N ASP A 101 26.85 -3.27 21.61
CA ASP A 101 27.02 -4.40 20.69
C ASP A 101 28.33 -4.26 19.90
N ALA A 102 29.11 -5.34 19.81
CA ALA A 102 30.36 -5.39 19.04
C ALA A 102 30.15 -4.96 17.57
N LYS A 103 28.95 -5.19 17.01
CA LYS A 103 28.57 -4.74 15.66
C LYS A 103 28.47 -3.21 15.54
N VAL A 104 28.20 -2.51 16.65
CA VAL A 104 28.12 -1.04 16.73
C VAL A 104 29.49 -0.45 17.08
N LYS A 105 30.25 -1.10 17.98
CA LYS A 105 31.55 -0.62 18.46
C LYS A 105 32.72 -0.83 17.49
N ASP A 106 32.73 -1.95 16.76
CA ASP A 106 33.79 -2.26 15.80
C ASP A 106 33.23 -2.28 14.37
N PRO A 107 32.82 -1.12 13.82
CA PRO A 107 32.43 -1.05 12.43
C PRO A 107 33.64 -1.42 11.56
N PRO A 108 33.46 -2.18 10.47
CA PRO A 108 34.55 -2.75 9.67
C PRO A 108 35.53 -1.71 9.06
N LEU A 109 35.21 -0.42 9.15
CA LEU A 109 36.08 0.69 8.74
C LEU A 109 37.16 1.05 9.78
N SER A 110 37.01 0.69 11.06
CA SER A 110 38.01 0.95 12.10
C SER A 110 39.32 0.16 11.90
N ALA A 111 39.28 -0.94 11.14
CA ALA A 111 40.46 -1.68 10.71
C ALA A 111 41.34 -0.91 9.70
N LEU A 112 40.81 0.15 9.05
CA LEU A 112 41.55 0.93 8.05
C LEU A 112 42.41 2.04 8.68
N ASN A 113 42.09 2.51 9.90
CA ASN A 113 42.77 3.64 10.54
C ASN A 113 43.71 3.28 11.70
N GLY A 114 43.74 2.02 12.18
CA GLY A 114 44.40 1.65 13.44
C GLY A 114 45.58 0.67 13.38
N GLY A 115 45.94 0.12 12.22
CA GLY A 115 46.76 -1.10 12.14
C GLY A 115 48.19 -0.97 11.57
N ALA A 116 48.92 0.13 11.79
CA ALA A 116 50.34 0.18 11.39
C ALA A 116 51.18 1.10 12.28
N ARG A 117 51.15 0.91 13.60
CA ARG A 117 52.21 1.42 14.47
C ARG A 117 53.03 0.25 15.02
N LYS A 118 54.21 0.10 14.41
CA LYS A 118 55.45 -0.45 14.99
C LYS A 118 55.60 -1.98 15.02
N ALA A 119 56.26 -2.48 13.97
CA ALA A 119 57.35 -3.45 14.12
C ALA A 119 58.43 -3.14 13.08
N GLY A 120 59.45 -2.39 13.50
CA GLY A 120 60.67 -2.25 12.71
C GLY A 120 61.52 -3.51 12.81
N ARG A 121 61.89 -4.09 11.68
CA ARG A 121 63.20 -4.74 11.52
C ARG A 121 63.61 -4.80 10.05
N ARG A 122 64.83 -4.33 9.82
CA ARG A 122 65.62 -4.29 8.58
C ARG A 122 65.75 -5.69 7.95
N GLY A 123 65.82 -5.76 6.62
CA GLY A 123 66.31 -6.95 5.92
C GLY A 123 66.06 -6.91 4.42
N ALA A 124 67.12 -6.65 3.66
CA ALA A 124 67.17 -6.60 2.21
C ALA A 124 67.12 -8.00 1.55
N GLY A 125 66.73 -8.04 0.28
CA GLY A 125 67.22 -9.03 -0.70
C GLY A 125 66.16 -9.90 -1.38
N GLY A 126 66.13 -9.87 -2.72
CA GLY A 126 65.61 -10.99 -3.52
C GLY A 126 64.70 -10.61 -4.70
N SER A 127 65.26 -10.73 -5.90
CA SER A 127 64.69 -10.52 -7.25
C SER A 127 63.36 -11.23 -7.58
N PRO A 128 62.67 -10.80 -8.67
CA PRO A 128 61.36 -11.32 -9.07
C PRO A 128 61.50 -12.62 -9.89
N THR A 129 60.53 -13.53 -9.75
CA THR A 129 60.38 -14.68 -10.67
C THR A 129 58.94 -14.73 -11.18
N ILE A 130 58.87 -14.74 -12.51
CA ILE A 130 57.70 -14.83 -13.38
C ILE A 130 57.00 -16.18 -13.20
N LEU A 131 55.67 -16.22 -13.20
CA LEU A 131 54.94 -17.29 -13.90
C LEU A 131 53.56 -16.81 -14.34
N SER A 132 53.36 -16.84 -15.66
CA SER A 132 52.10 -16.61 -16.35
C SER A 132 51.10 -17.76 -16.14
N GLY A 133 49.81 -17.43 -16.07
CA GLY A 133 48.70 -18.38 -16.22
C GLY A 133 47.42 -17.64 -16.65
N PRO A 134 46.57 -18.21 -17.51
CA PRO A 134 45.84 -17.44 -18.51
C PRO A 134 44.40 -17.02 -18.14
N SER A 135 43.98 -15.97 -18.84
CA SER A 135 42.65 -15.36 -18.94
C SER A 135 41.49 -16.36 -19.01
N LEU A 136 40.53 -16.20 -18.09
CA LEU A 136 39.14 -16.62 -18.29
C LEU A 136 38.26 -15.36 -18.32
N GLY A 137 37.74 -15.07 -19.49
CA GLY A 137 36.89 -13.92 -19.78
C GLY A 137 35.60 -13.94 -18.95
N ARG A 138 35.45 -12.93 -18.09
CA ARG A 138 34.19 -12.60 -17.44
C ARG A 138 33.29 -11.93 -18.48
N ARG A 139 32.33 -12.69 -19.01
CA ARG A 139 31.23 -12.15 -19.82
C ARG A 139 30.39 -11.22 -18.94
N THR A 140 30.45 -9.93 -19.23
CA THR A 140 29.50 -8.92 -18.76
C THR A 140 28.17 -9.13 -19.50
N PRO A 141 27.02 -9.28 -18.80
CA PRO A 141 25.73 -9.14 -19.45
C PRO A 141 25.48 -7.65 -19.79
N PRO A 142 24.79 -7.34 -20.90
CA PRO A 142 24.48 -5.95 -21.26
C PRO A 142 23.42 -5.34 -20.31
N PRO A 143 23.38 -4.00 -20.17
CA PRO A 143 22.36 -3.31 -19.38
C PRO A 143 20.95 -3.49 -19.98
N LEU A 144 19.97 -3.78 -19.13
CA LEU A 144 18.55 -3.74 -19.49
C LEU A 144 18.11 -2.28 -19.69
N GLU A 145 17.58 -2.00 -20.87
CA GLU A 145 16.98 -0.72 -21.25
C GLU A 145 15.66 -0.50 -20.48
N PRO A 146 15.36 0.70 -19.97
CA PRO A 146 14.08 0.98 -19.32
C PRO A 146 12.93 0.98 -20.36
N PRO A 147 11.73 0.48 -20.01
CA PRO A 147 10.59 0.49 -20.91
C PRO A 147 10.13 1.93 -21.22
N PRO A 148 9.59 2.20 -22.43
CA PRO A 148 9.08 3.52 -22.79
C PRO A 148 7.86 3.91 -21.93
N PRO A 149 7.63 5.21 -21.71
CA PRO A 149 6.47 5.71 -20.99
C PRO A 149 5.18 5.28 -21.70
N THR A 150 4.29 4.65 -20.95
CA THR A 150 2.94 4.30 -21.37
C THR A 150 2.20 5.58 -21.78
N ALA A 151 1.67 5.60 -23.00
CA ALA A 151 0.85 6.71 -23.48
C ALA A 151 -0.37 6.94 -22.55
N PRO A 152 -0.78 8.20 -22.33
CA PRO A 152 -2.02 8.48 -21.59
C PRO A 152 -3.23 7.92 -22.36
N PRO A 153 -4.28 7.44 -21.66
CA PRO A 153 -5.52 7.03 -22.32
C PRO A 153 -6.12 8.22 -23.10
N PRO A 154 -6.78 7.97 -24.24
CA PRO A 154 -7.40 9.04 -25.02
C PRO A 154 -8.47 9.74 -24.17
N ALA A 155 -8.43 11.07 -24.18
CA ALA A 155 -9.45 11.91 -23.57
C ALA A 155 -10.82 11.48 -24.07
N ALA A 156 -11.73 11.16 -23.14
CA ALA A 156 -13.13 10.95 -23.47
C ALA A 156 -13.66 12.23 -24.09
N SER A 157 -13.96 12.18 -25.40
CA SER A 157 -14.67 13.22 -26.12
C SER A 157 -15.99 13.48 -25.41
N PHE A 158 -16.06 14.61 -24.69
CA PHE A 158 -17.32 15.20 -24.26
C PHE A 158 -18.08 15.63 -25.53
N TYR A 159 -18.90 14.73 -26.07
CA TYR A 159 -19.98 15.10 -26.95
C TYR A 159 -21.11 15.65 -26.08
N GLY A 160 -21.10 16.96 -25.85
CA GLY A 160 -22.29 17.69 -25.42
C GLY A 160 -23.27 17.81 -26.60
N PRO A 161 -24.59 17.68 -26.38
CA PRO A 161 -25.56 17.85 -27.44
C PRO A 161 -25.66 19.33 -27.86
N PRO A 162 -25.82 19.64 -29.16
CA PRO A 162 -26.14 21.00 -29.59
C PRO A 162 -27.59 21.34 -29.23
N PHE A 163 -27.78 22.39 -28.44
CA PHE A 163 -29.03 23.13 -28.42
C PHE A 163 -29.04 24.10 -29.60
N GLY A 164 -30.07 24.00 -30.43
CA GLY A 164 -30.34 24.87 -31.59
C GLY A 164 -31.54 24.35 -32.36
#